data_AF-A0A964MNV6-F1
#
_entry.id   AF-A0A964MNV6-F1
#
_cell.length_a   1.000
_cell.length_b   1.000
_cell.length_c   1.000
_cell.angle_alpha   90.00
_cell.angle_beta   90.00
_cell.angle_gamma   90.00
#
_symmetry.space_group_name_H-M   'P 1'
#
loop_
_entity.id
_entity.type
_entity.pdbx_description
1 polymer ?
#
loop_
_entity_poly.entity_id
_entity_poly.type
_entity_poly.pdbx_seq_one_letter_code
_entity_poly.pdbx_strand_id
1 'polypeptide(L)'
;MDDTPLQLVGPGLQVVSAVGLKADAPGSPYTDPDVDPAKRGGPKLVGAKLTRMSTEGDTAPKDFQQHLPNDGVSLYGDQAQYRLRTYTSGGMTADGVRGLFPTDFARFFRLQATTAAGETVLLTETGKDYLVDDKKVRVVGLADLGKKQDTYNDCYVEDKDNYIDIILSGDVEAVSKITTVEIPSTGAYSPVYNPGGPGNDPAPNVRYSAPSPPISQNVTIALEDPLTVTYPNGASAR
;
A
#
# COMPACT_ATOMS: atom_id res chain seq x y z
N MET A 1 -10.66 31.90 17.76
CA MET A 1 -9.65 31.00 17.18
C MET A 1 -9.32 29.98 18.27
N ASP A 2 -9.02 28.74 17.90
CA ASP A 2 -8.58 27.73 18.87
C ASP A 2 -7.17 28.09 19.34
N ASP A 3 -6.95 28.15 20.66
CA ASP A 3 -5.64 28.45 21.25
C ASP A 3 -4.68 27.25 21.15
N THR A 4 -5.18 26.08 20.71
CA THR A 4 -4.43 24.84 20.51
C THR A 4 -4.77 24.18 19.16
N PRO A 5 -4.44 24.82 18.01
CA PRO A 5 -4.75 24.23 16.72
C PRO A 5 -3.98 22.93 16.49
N LEU A 6 -4.55 22.02 15.69
CA LEU A 6 -3.83 20.85 15.18
C LEU A 6 -2.48 21.29 14.59
N GLN A 7 -1.43 20.56 14.93
CA GLN A 7 -0.08 20.82 14.45
C GLN A 7 0.47 19.60 13.73
N LEU A 8 1.30 19.84 12.72
CA LEU A 8 2.04 18.81 11.98
C LEU A 8 3.50 18.88 12.38
N VAL A 9 4.16 17.72 12.46
CA VAL A 9 5.59 17.61 12.72
C VAL A 9 6.30 17.39 11.39
N GLY A 10 7.15 18.33 11.01
CA GLY A 10 7.99 18.28 9.82
C GLY A 10 9.45 17.90 10.11
N PRO A 11 10.33 17.98 9.09
CA PRO A 11 11.75 17.73 9.22
C PRO A 11 12.38 18.54 10.37
N GLY A 12 13.35 17.93 11.07
CA GLY A 12 14.01 18.58 12.22
C GLY A 12 13.08 18.80 13.43
N LEU A 13 11.99 18.03 13.54
CA LEU A 13 10.96 18.17 14.58
C LEU A 13 10.28 19.55 14.60
N GLN A 14 10.32 20.25 13.46
CA GLN A 14 9.65 21.54 13.34
C GLN A 14 8.14 21.35 13.35
N VAL A 15 7.47 22.05 14.24
CA VAL A 15 6.02 21.98 14.39
C VAL A 15 5.38 23.14 13.61
N VAL A 16 4.46 22.81 12.72
CA VAL A 16 3.73 23.79 11.89
C VAL A 16 2.23 23.69 12.11
N SER A 17 1.53 24.83 12.07
CA SER A 17 0.08 24.86 12.21
C SER A 17 -0.59 24.18 11.02
N ALA A 18 -1.57 23.31 11.27
CA ALA A 18 -2.42 22.71 10.23
C ALA A 18 -3.61 23.62 9.85
N VAL A 19 -3.74 24.80 10.45
CA VAL A 19 -4.83 25.73 10.15
C VAL A 19 -4.82 26.11 8.66
N GLY A 20 -5.96 25.89 8.01
CA GLY A 20 -6.12 26.14 6.57
C GLY A 20 -5.78 24.95 5.67
N LEU A 21 -5.29 23.83 6.23
CA LEU A 21 -5.17 22.59 5.49
C LEU A 21 -6.57 22.08 5.11
N LYS A 22 -6.80 21.91 3.82
CA LYS A 22 -8.06 21.42 3.25
C LYS A 22 -7.76 20.60 2.01
N ALA A 23 -8.67 19.68 1.71
CA ALA A 23 -8.69 18.94 0.45
C ALA A 23 -10.12 18.98 -0.11
N ASP A 24 -10.24 19.13 -1.42
CA ASP A 24 -11.52 19.00 -2.10
C ASP A 24 -11.80 17.52 -2.33
N ALA A 25 -12.96 17.04 -1.86
CA ALA A 25 -13.37 15.66 -2.07
C ALA A 25 -13.79 15.46 -3.54
N PRO A 26 -13.28 14.44 -4.24
CA PRO A 26 -13.59 14.21 -5.66
C PRO A 26 -15.00 13.65 -5.91
N GLY A 27 -15.84 13.57 -4.88
CA GLY A 27 -17.17 12.97 -4.91
C GLY A 27 -17.23 11.59 -4.23
N SER A 28 -18.35 10.89 -4.42
CA SER A 28 -18.55 9.55 -3.84
C SER A 28 -17.68 8.50 -4.55
N PRO A 29 -16.98 7.62 -3.81
CA PRO A 29 -16.25 6.50 -4.42
C PRO A 29 -17.19 5.39 -4.92
N TYR A 30 -18.49 5.44 -4.61
CA TYR A 30 -19.45 4.41 -4.96
C TYR A 30 -20.08 4.66 -6.33
N THR A 31 -19.50 4.07 -7.38
CA THR A 31 -20.08 4.01 -8.73
C THR A 31 -20.79 2.69 -8.99
N ASP A 32 -21.57 2.60 -10.09
CA ASP A 32 -22.12 1.32 -10.55
C ASP A 32 -21.01 0.33 -10.94
N PRO A 33 -21.17 -0.98 -10.68
CA PRO A 33 -20.13 -1.97 -10.97
C PRO A 33 -19.88 -2.13 -12.47
N ASP A 34 -20.93 -1.91 -13.27
CA ASP A 34 -20.93 -2.10 -14.72
C ASP A 34 -20.56 -0.83 -15.49
N VAL A 35 -20.13 0.23 -14.79
CA VAL A 35 -19.53 1.38 -15.48
C VAL A 35 -18.22 0.96 -16.14
N ASP A 36 -17.86 1.67 -17.20
CA ASP A 36 -16.53 1.59 -17.82
C ASP A 36 -15.45 1.61 -16.73
N PRO A 37 -14.45 0.71 -16.75
CA PRO A 37 -13.39 0.68 -15.76
C PRO A 37 -12.75 2.04 -15.47
N ALA A 38 -12.56 2.90 -16.48
CA ALA A 38 -11.99 4.23 -16.30
C ALA A 38 -12.89 5.19 -15.49
N LYS A 39 -14.18 4.88 -15.37
CA LYS A 39 -15.19 5.66 -14.64
C LYS A 39 -15.51 5.09 -13.26
N ARG A 40 -14.87 3.99 -12.86
CA ARG A 40 -15.07 3.40 -11.54
C ARG A 40 -14.56 4.34 -10.44
N GLY A 41 -15.35 4.45 -9.37
CA GLY A 41 -15.08 5.39 -8.28
C GLY A 41 -14.28 4.82 -7.11
N GLY A 42 -14.08 3.50 -7.05
CA GLY A 42 -13.52 2.79 -5.89
C GLY A 42 -12.12 3.26 -5.45
N PRO A 43 -11.45 2.51 -4.57
CA PRO A 43 -10.28 3.01 -3.87
C PRO A 43 -9.15 3.34 -4.85
N LYS A 44 -8.36 4.37 -4.52
CA LYS A 44 -7.22 4.83 -5.31
C LYS A 44 -5.95 4.78 -4.48
N LEU A 45 -4.79 4.81 -5.16
CA LEU A 45 -3.54 5.16 -4.52
C LEU A 45 -3.38 6.68 -4.49
N VAL A 46 -2.92 7.21 -3.35
CA VAL A 46 -2.63 8.64 -3.14
C VAL A 46 -1.13 8.90 -3.04
N GLY A 47 -0.32 7.85 -2.98
CA GLY A 47 1.14 7.92 -2.95
C GLY A 47 1.78 6.53 -3.01
N ALA A 48 3.04 6.50 -3.41
CA ALA A 48 3.90 5.33 -3.29
C ALA A 48 5.34 5.79 -2.98
N LYS A 49 5.98 5.16 -1.99
CA LYS A 49 7.33 5.50 -1.54
C LYS A 49 8.19 4.26 -1.40
N LEU A 50 9.32 4.24 -2.08
CA LEU A 50 10.31 3.17 -2.03
C LEU A 50 11.40 3.50 -1.01
N THR A 51 11.59 2.62 -0.04
CA THR A 51 12.59 2.76 1.04
C THR A 51 13.37 1.46 1.20
N ARG A 52 14.55 1.53 1.83
CA ARG A 52 15.15 0.32 2.42
C ARG A 52 14.23 -0.22 3.50
N MET A 53 14.18 -1.54 3.64
CA MET A 53 13.32 -2.14 4.66
C MET A 53 13.77 -1.72 6.05
N SER A 54 12.81 -1.34 6.90
CA SER A 54 12.99 -1.06 8.31
C SER A 54 11.70 -1.38 9.05
N THR A 55 11.81 -1.90 10.27
CA THR A 55 10.69 -2.13 11.19
C THR A 55 10.44 -0.95 12.12
N GLU A 56 11.20 0.14 11.97
CA GLU A 56 10.98 1.36 12.74
C GLU A 56 9.59 1.93 12.45
N GLY A 57 8.85 2.20 13.53
CA GLY A 57 7.46 2.66 13.45
C GLY A 57 6.43 1.55 13.32
N ASP A 58 6.84 0.29 13.09
CA ASP A 58 5.92 -0.87 13.08
C ASP A 58 5.69 -1.41 14.50
N THR A 59 5.17 -0.53 15.36
CA THR A 59 4.84 -0.85 16.74
C THR A 59 3.55 -0.16 17.13
N ALA A 60 2.79 -0.81 18.01
CA ALA A 60 1.60 -0.24 18.61
C ALA A 60 1.65 -0.42 20.13
N PRO A 61 0.90 0.39 20.92
CA PRO A 61 0.68 0.08 22.32
C PRO A 61 0.11 -1.33 22.48
N LYS A 62 0.39 -2.00 23.60
CA LYS A 62 0.08 -3.42 23.83
C LYS A 62 -1.34 -3.83 23.41
N ASP A 63 -2.33 -2.99 23.70
CA ASP A 63 -3.74 -3.27 23.42
C ASP A 63 -4.13 -3.07 21.94
N PHE A 64 -3.20 -2.66 21.08
CA PHE A 64 -3.37 -2.44 19.64
C PHE A 64 -2.42 -3.31 18.79
N GLN A 65 -1.78 -4.32 19.38
CA GLN A 65 -0.85 -5.22 18.69
C GLN A 65 -1.51 -6.47 18.08
N GLN A 66 -2.84 -6.50 17.94
CA GLN A 66 -3.56 -7.73 17.54
C GLN A 66 -3.05 -8.30 16.20
N HIS A 67 -2.70 -7.41 15.27
CA HIS A 67 -2.27 -7.77 13.91
C HIS A 67 -0.75 -7.66 13.69
N LEU A 68 0.00 -7.28 14.73
CA LEU A 68 1.46 -7.17 14.68
C LEU A 68 2.17 -8.45 15.20
N PRO A 69 3.35 -8.81 14.66
CA PRO A 69 4.03 -8.12 13.58
C PRO A 69 3.48 -8.52 12.20
N ASN A 70 3.45 -7.55 11.28
CA ASN A 70 3.00 -7.73 9.90
C ASN A 70 3.93 -7.05 8.87
N ASP A 71 5.08 -6.52 9.31
CA ASP A 71 6.11 -5.99 8.44
C ASP A 71 6.74 -7.05 7.51
N GLY A 72 7.45 -6.56 6.50
CA GLY A 72 8.16 -7.41 5.54
C GLY A 72 9.23 -8.33 6.16
N VAL A 73 9.97 -7.91 7.19
CA VAL A 73 11.00 -8.74 7.84
C VAL A 73 10.34 -9.91 8.58
N SER A 74 9.23 -9.65 9.28
CA SER A 74 8.47 -10.69 9.98
C SER A 74 7.85 -11.71 9.01
N LEU A 75 7.41 -11.28 7.83
CA LEU A 75 6.83 -12.16 6.81
C LEU A 75 7.90 -12.92 6.00
N TYR A 76 9.00 -12.26 5.63
CA TYR A 76 9.92 -12.74 4.59
C TYR A 76 11.40 -12.81 5.00
N GLY A 77 11.75 -12.41 6.22
CA GLY A 77 13.12 -12.43 6.74
C GLY A 77 14.08 -11.65 5.85
N ASP A 78 15.24 -12.25 5.57
CA ASP A 78 16.32 -11.63 4.78
C ASP A 78 15.93 -11.27 3.33
N GLN A 79 14.81 -11.80 2.83
CA GLN A 79 14.29 -11.41 1.52
C GLN A 79 13.63 -10.02 1.54
N ALA A 80 13.25 -9.49 2.70
CA ALA A 80 12.71 -8.14 2.82
C ALA A 80 13.82 -7.09 2.87
N GLN A 81 14.40 -6.77 1.70
CA GLN A 81 15.51 -5.82 1.60
C GLN A 81 15.01 -4.38 1.37
N TYR A 82 13.92 -4.23 0.64
CA TYR A 82 13.29 -2.94 0.34
C TYR A 82 11.77 -3.05 0.47
N ARG A 83 11.15 -1.90 0.75
CA ARG A 83 9.71 -1.74 0.86
C ARG A 83 9.26 -0.62 -0.05
N LEU A 84 8.32 -0.95 -0.93
CA LEU A 84 7.51 0.02 -1.67
C LEU A 84 6.16 0.16 -0.98
N ARG A 85 6.04 1.16 -0.10
CA ARG A 85 4.81 1.43 0.65
C ARG A 85 3.86 2.24 -0.21
N THR A 86 2.66 1.71 -0.43
CA THR A 86 1.58 2.42 -1.10
C THR A 86 0.60 3.01 -0.08
N TYR A 87 0.00 4.14 -0.43
CA TYR A 87 -0.96 4.86 0.41
C TYR A 87 -2.31 4.81 -0.28
N THR A 88 -3.34 4.31 0.39
CA THR A 88 -4.68 4.16 -0.20
C THR A 88 -5.63 5.26 0.27
N SER A 89 -6.65 5.59 -0.52
CA SER A 89 -7.64 6.62 -0.21
C SER A 89 -8.71 6.20 0.80
N GLY A 90 -8.66 4.97 1.33
CA GLY A 90 -9.68 4.44 2.25
C GLY A 90 -9.72 2.92 2.33
N GLY A 91 -8.54 2.27 2.39
CA GLY A 91 -8.37 0.82 2.41
C GLY A 91 -8.59 0.17 1.04
N MET A 92 -8.07 -1.03 0.88
CA MET A 92 -8.29 -1.87 -0.31
C MET A 92 -8.58 -3.30 0.13
N THR A 93 -9.64 -3.87 -0.42
CA THR A 93 -10.04 -5.25 -0.22
C THR A 93 -10.06 -5.96 -1.56
N ALA A 94 -10.02 -7.29 -1.52
CA ALA A 94 -10.07 -8.09 -2.74
C ALA A 94 -11.43 -8.05 -3.46
N ASP A 95 -12.51 -7.87 -2.70
CA ASP A 95 -13.89 -8.00 -3.21
C ASP A 95 -14.93 -7.16 -2.43
N GLY A 96 -14.49 -6.30 -1.49
CA GLY A 96 -15.35 -5.50 -0.62
C GLY A 96 -15.61 -6.13 0.76
N VAL A 97 -15.20 -7.39 0.96
CA VAL A 97 -15.35 -8.15 2.20
C VAL A 97 -14.02 -8.70 2.68
N ARG A 98 -13.31 -9.45 1.83
CA ARG A 98 -12.05 -10.11 2.15
C ARG A 98 -10.89 -9.13 2.00
N GLY A 99 -10.06 -9.06 3.05
CA GLY A 99 -8.79 -8.34 3.01
C GLY A 99 -7.82 -8.88 1.95
N LEU A 100 -6.78 -8.13 1.64
CA LEU A 100 -5.72 -8.60 0.76
C LEU A 100 -4.85 -9.63 1.47
N PHE A 101 -4.34 -10.61 0.72
CA PHE A 101 -3.38 -11.58 1.23
C PHE A 101 -1.95 -11.18 0.88
N PRO A 102 -0.95 -11.58 1.69
CA PRO A 102 0.47 -11.46 1.35
C PRO A 102 0.86 -12.05 -0.02
N THR A 103 0.04 -12.96 -0.55
CA THR A 103 0.22 -13.63 -1.85
C THR A 103 -0.54 -12.99 -3.02
N ASP A 104 -1.31 -11.92 -2.79
CA ASP A 104 -2.23 -11.37 -3.78
C ASP A 104 -1.57 -10.41 -4.80
N PHE A 105 -0.25 -10.17 -4.73
CA PHE A 105 0.45 -9.22 -5.61
C PHE A 105 0.11 -9.40 -7.09
N ALA A 106 0.33 -10.59 -7.67
CA ALA A 106 0.15 -10.82 -9.11
C ALA A 106 -1.32 -10.73 -9.58
N ARG A 107 -2.29 -10.78 -8.65
CA ARG A 107 -3.72 -10.65 -8.95
C ARG A 107 -4.13 -9.20 -9.17
N PHE A 108 -3.53 -8.26 -8.44
CA PHE A 108 -3.97 -6.86 -8.40
C PHE A 108 -2.90 -5.88 -8.88
N PHE A 109 -1.63 -6.16 -8.63
CA PHE A 109 -0.52 -5.21 -8.81
C PHE A 109 0.44 -5.64 -9.92
N ARG A 110 1.11 -4.64 -10.49
CA ARG A 110 2.38 -4.81 -11.20
C ARG A 110 3.25 -3.57 -10.99
N LEU A 111 4.55 -3.70 -11.18
CA LEU A 111 5.48 -2.57 -11.13
C LEU A 111 6.08 -2.31 -12.51
N GLN A 112 6.37 -1.05 -12.78
CA GLN A 112 7.21 -0.65 -13.91
C GLN A 112 8.58 -0.24 -13.40
N ALA A 113 9.63 -0.76 -14.03
CA ALA A 113 10.97 -0.21 -13.94
C ALA A 113 11.42 0.32 -15.30
N THR A 114 12.16 1.42 -15.31
CA THR A 114 12.67 2.03 -16.55
C THR A 114 14.18 1.84 -16.65
N THR A 115 14.64 1.19 -17.71
CA THR A 115 16.07 0.93 -17.95
C THR A 115 16.82 2.22 -18.29
N ALA A 116 18.15 2.17 -18.29
CA ALA A 116 18.97 3.30 -18.75
C ALA A 116 18.72 3.66 -20.22
N ALA A 117 18.27 2.69 -21.03
CA ALA A 117 17.88 2.87 -22.42
C ALA A 117 16.46 3.45 -22.60
N GLY A 118 15.70 3.63 -21.51
CA GLY A 118 14.32 4.11 -21.54
C GLY A 118 13.26 3.02 -21.79
N GLU A 119 13.66 1.75 -21.77
CA GLU A 119 12.74 0.62 -21.93
C GLU A 119 12.01 0.34 -20.62
N THR A 120 10.77 -0.16 -20.72
CA THR A 120 9.98 -0.54 -19.54
C THR A 120 10.08 -2.04 -19.28
N VAL A 121 10.50 -2.40 -18.06
CA VAL A 121 10.46 -3.77 -17.54
C VAL A 121 9.26 -3.88 -16.60
N LEU A 122 8.35 -4.82 -16.89
CA LEU A 122 7.18 -5.08 -16.05
C LEU A 122 7.47 -6.20 -15.05
N LEU A 123 7.34 -5.91 -13.75
CA LEU A 123 7.41 -6.88 -12.67
C LEU A 123 5.97 -7.29 -12.32
N THR A 124 5.59 -8.51 -12.68
CA THR A 124 4.20 -9.00 -12.69
C THR A 124 3.97 -10.19 -11.76
N GLU A 125 5.03 -10.84 -11.30
CA GLU A 125 4.98 -12.09 -10.54
C GLU A 125 5.88 -11.99 -9.31
N THR A 126 5.47 -12.64 -8.22
CA THR A 126 6.32 -12.83 -7.05
C THR A 126 7.32 -13.96 -7.28
N GLY A 127 8.47 -13.93 -6.60
CA GLY A 127 9.48 -14.99 -6.67
C GLY A 127 10.29 -15.04 -7.98
N LYS A 128 9.95 -14.23 -8.98
CA LYS A 128 10.69 -14.14 -10.25
C LYS A 128 11.80 -13.10 -10.18
N ASP A 129 12.98 -13.46 -10.69
CA ASP A 129 14.06 -12.50 -10.93
C ASP A 129 13.78 -11.76 -12.24
N TYR A 130 13.69 -10.44 -12.17
CA TYR A 130 13.65 -9.55 -13.32
C TYR A 130 15.00 -8.87 -13.48
N LEU A 131 15.44 -8.67 -14.72
CA LEU A 131 16.65 -7.93 -15.04
C LEU A 131 16.30 -6.51 -15.48
N VAL A 132 16.93 -5.53 -14.83
CA VAL A 132 16.89 -4.11 -15.20
C VAL A 132 18.33 -3.66 -15.35
N ASP A 133 18.79 -3.47 -16.59
CA ASP A 133 20.21 -3.19 -16.91
C ASP A 133 21.17 -4.21 -16.29
N ASP A 134 20.90 -5.51 -16.52
CA ASP A 134 21.66 -6.67 -16.01
C ASP A 134 21.70 -6.82 -14.48
N LYS A 135 20.96 -5.98 -13.76
CA LYS A 135 20.81 -6.03 -12.29
C LYS A 135 19.48 -6.68 -11.92
N LYS A 136 19.46 -7.43 -10.83
CA LYS A 136 18.30 -8.22 -10.42
C LYS A 136 17.37 -7.44 -9.51
N VAL A 137 16.07 -7.59 -9.75
CA VAL A 137 15.02 -7.20 -8.82
C VAL A 137 13.93 -8.28 -8.78
N ARG A 138 13.41 -8.56 -7.59
CA ARG A 138 12.35 -9.54 -7.35
C ARG A 138 11.29 -8.94 -6.44
N VAL A 139 10.03 -9.14 -6.80
CA VAL A 139 8.90 -8.96 -5.89
C VAL A 139 8.80 -10.19 -5.01
N VAL A 140 8.81 -10.00 -3.70
CA VAL A 140 8.74 -11.08 -2.71
C VAL A 140 7.28 -11.38 -2.35
N GLY A 141 6.50 -10.34 -2.10
CA GLY A 141 5.08 -10.43 -1.77
C GLY A 141 4.55 -9.13 -1.17
N LEU A 142 3.36 -9.18 -0.57
CA LEU A 142 2.74 -8.06 0.14
C LEU A 142 2.93 -8.19 1.66
N ALA A 143 3.13 -7.07 2.35
CA ALA A 143 3.19 -6.96 3.81
C ALA A 143 2.41 -5.72 4.27
N ASP A 144 2.44 -5.44 5.59
CA ASP A 144 1.62 -4.37 6.21
C ASP A 144 0.13 -4.66 6.00
N LEU A 145 -0.23 -5.93 6.13
CA LEU A 145 -1.59 -6.43 5.98
C LEU A 145 -1.98 -7.15 7.26
N GLY A 146 -1.19 -8.11 7.72
CA GLY A 146 -1.50 -8.92 8.90
C GLY A 146 -0.42 -9.97 9.15
N LYS A 147 -0.61 -10.77 10.21
CA LYS A 147 0.40 -11.75 10.63
C LYS A 147 0.65 -12.80 9.58
N LYS A 148 1.92 -13.20 9.43
CA LYS A 148 2.30 -14.36 8.63
C LYS A 148 1.50 -15.61 9.04
N GLN A 149 0.98 -16.33 8.05
CA GLN A 149 0.33 -17.63 8.23
C GLN A 149 0.91 -18.63 7.24
N ASP A 150 0.82 -19.92 7.57
CA ASP A 150 1.24 -21.00 6.66
C ASP A 150 0.35 -21.06 5.41
N THR A 151 -0.92 -20.68 5.57
CA THR A 151 -1.91 -20.60 4.51
C THR A 151 -2.81 -19.38 4.71
N TYR A 152 -3.07 -18.64 3.65
CA TYR A 152 -4.02 -17.53 3.66
C TYR A 152 -5.37 -18.00 3.13
N ASN A 153 -6.39 -17.89 3.96
CA ASN A 153 -7.78 -18.26 3.64
C ASN A 153 -8.74 -17.23 4.28
N ASP A 154 -10.04 -17.50 4.26
CA ASP A 154 -11.05 -16.58 4.78
C ASP A 154 -10.95 -16.31 6.30
N CYS A 155 -10.13 -17.05 7.04
CA CYS A 155 -9.80 -16.79 8.44
C CYS A 155 -8.61 -15.83 8.63
N TYR A 156 -7.93 -15.42 7.55
CA TYR A 156 -6.88 -14.42 7.61
C TYR A 156 -7.49 -13.06 7.95
N VAL A 157 -6.91 -12.38 8.94
CA VAL A 157 -7.39 -11.08 9.40
C VAL A 157 -6.33 -10.01 9.16
N GLU A 158 -6.64 -9.15 8.19
CA GLU A 158 -5.89 -7.92 7.92
C GLU A 158 -6.06 -6.91 9.08
N ASP A 159 -5.09 -6.03 9.27
CA ASP A 159 -5.03 -4.94 10.24
C ASP A 159 -5.91 -3.74 9.85
N LYS A 160 -6.32 -3.69 8.58
CA LYS A 160 -7.28 -2.74 7.98
C LYS A 160 -6.79 -1.31 7.98
N ASP A 161 -5.49 -1.11 7.90
CA ASP A 161 -4.93 0.22 7.74
C ASP A 161 -5.00 0.70 6.27
N ASN A 162 -4.31 1.81 5.96
CA ASN A 162 -4.32 2.39 4.61
C ASN A 162 -3.00 2.19 3.87
N TYR A 163 -2.13 1.31 4.36
CA TYR A 163 -0.85 0.98 3.79
C TYR A 163 -0.86 -0.42 3.21
N ILE A 164 -0.10 -0.58 2.13
CA ILE A 164 0.21 -1.89 1.58
C ILE A 164 1.67 -1.83 1.16
N ASP A 165 2.46 -2.73 1.71
CA ASP A 165 3.88 -2.82 1.40
C ASP A 165 4.13 -3.87 0.34
N ILE A 166 4.70 -3.47 -0.79
CA ILE A 166 5.25 -4.40 -1.77
C ILE A 166 6.71 -4.64 -1.39
N ILE A 167 7.01 -5.86 -0.98
CA ILE A 167 8.35 -6.25 -0.50
C ILE A 167 9.21 -6.67 -1.68
N LEU A 168 10.44 -6.15 -1.71
CA LEU A 168 11.37 -6.29 -2.81
C LEU A 168 12.73 -6.80 -2.31
N SER A 169 13.40 -7.59 -3.16
CA SER A 169 14.80 -8.00 -3.00
C SER A 169 15.56 -7.80 -4.30
N GLY A 170 16.89 -7.71 -4.19
CA GLY A 170 17.81 -7.62 -5.33
C GLY A 170 18.82 -6.49 -5.20
N ASP A 171 19.41 -6.16 -6.35
CA ASP A 171 20.39 -5.11 -6.48
C ASP A 171 19.72 -3.74 -6.35
N VAL A 172 20.31 -2.84 -5.55
CA VAL A 172 19.76 -1.49 -5.33
C VAL A 172 19.67 -0.70 -6.64
N GLU A 173 20.57 -0.97 -7.59
CA GLU A 173 20.60 -0.35 -8.91
C GLU A 173 19.40 -0.74 -9.80
N ALA A 174 18.84 -1.94 -9.63
CA ALA A 174 17.60 -2.33 -10.30
C ALA A 174 16.36 -1.82 -9.54
N VAL A 175 16.37 -1.93 -8.22
CA VAL A 175 15.25 -1.52 -7.35
C VAL A 175 14.98 -0.01 -7.47
N SER A 176 16.04 0.82 -7.50
CA SER A 176 15.96 2.27 -7.69
C SER A 176 15.38 2.72 -9.03
N LYS A 177 15.23 1.80 -10.00
CA LYS A 177 14.65 2.09 -11.31
C LYS A 177 13.15 1.82 -11.39
N ILE A 178 12.53 1.35 -10.31
CA ILE A 178 11.07 1.23 -10.20
C ILE A 178 10.46 2.63 -10.22
N THR A 179 9.67 2.93 -11.24
CA THR A 179 9.09 4.26 -11.46
C THR A 179 7.62 4.32 -11.07
N THR A 180 6.90 3.20 -11.18
CA THR A 180 5.44 3.17 -11.10
C THR A 180 4.93 1.91 -10.41
N VAL A 181 3.94 2.08 -9.52
CA VAL A 181 3.03 1.00 -9.09
C VAL A 181 1.75 1.11 -9.89
N GLU A 182 1.30 0.00 -10.45
CA GLU A 182 0.02 -0.07 -11.13
C GLU A 182 -0.93 -1.06 -10.47
N ILE A 183 -2.21 -0.68 -10.44
CA ILE A 183 -3.34 -1.59 -10.22
C ILE A 183 -4.17 -1.54 -11.51
N PRO A 184 -3.94 -2.45 -12.48
CA PRO A 184 -4.55 -2.32 -13.79
C PRO A 184 -6.08 -2.44 -13.80
N SER A 185 -6.67 -3.13 -12.81
CA SER A 185 -8.12 -3.27 -12.60
C SER A 185 -8.92 -3.79 -13.81
N THR A 186 -8.24 -4.39 -14.79
CA THR A 186 -8.76 -4.81 -16.09
C THR A 186 -7.94 -5.97 -16.66
N GLY A 187 -8.51 -6.67 -17.65
CA GLY A 187 -7.85 -7.79 -18.32
C GLY A 187 -7.58 -8.94 -17.36
N ALA A 188 -6.31 -9.33 -17.23
CA ALA A 188 -5.88 -10.39 -16.30
C ALA A 188 -5.84 -9.95 -14.83
N TYR A 189 -5.97 -8.65 -14.54
CA TYR A 189 -5.88 -8.09 -13.20
C TYR A 189 -7.28 -7.81 -12.64
N SER A 190 -7.52 -8.26 -11.42
CA SER A 190 -8.76 -7.92 -10.71
C SER A 190 -8.72 -6.46 -10.26
N PRO A 191 -9.87 -5.75 -10.21
CA PRO A 191 -9.95 -4.52 -9.43
C PRO A 191 -9.83 -4.83 -7.93
N VAL A 192 -9.35 -3.87 -7.15
CA VAL A 192 -9.53 -3.85 -5.69
C VAL A 192 -10.80 -3.08 -5.35
N TYR A 193 -11.29 -3.23 -4.13
CA TYR A 193 -12.60 -2.75 -3.71
C TYR A 193 -12.48 -1.96 -2.41
N ASN A 194 -13.23 -0.87 -2.27
CA ASN A 194 -13.22 -0.13 -1.01
C ASN A 194 -13.87 -1.00 0.07
N PRO A 195 -13.39 -0.97 1.32
CA PRO A 195 -14.08 -1.63 2.41
C PRO A 195 -15.49 -1.05 2.54
N GLY A 196 -16.44 -1.90 2.89
CA GLY A 196 -17.79 -1.42 3.20
C GLY A 196 -18.85 -2.49 3.32
N GLY A 197 -18.51 -3.77 3.09
CA GLY A 197 -19.43 -4.90 3.15
C GLY A 197 -20.04 -5.20 4.53
N PRO A 198 -21.27 -5.74 4.59
CA PRO A 198 -21.92 -6.24 5.81
C PRO A 198 -21.37 -7.64 6.18
N GLY A 199 -20.14 -7.94 5.80
CA GLY A 199 -19.61 -9.30 5.75
C GLY A 199 -20.33 -10.15 4.69
N ASN A 200 -20.59 -11.40 5.04
CA ASN A 200 -21.14 -12.42 4.15
C ASN A 200 -22.68 -12.41 4.06
N ASP A 201 -23.36 -11.43 4.66
CA ASP A 201 -24.83 -11.34 4.69
C ASP A 201 -25.33 -9.95 4.24
N PRO A 202 -25.28 -9.65 2.93
CA PRO A 202 -25.72 -8.36 2.43
C PRO A 202 -27.23 -8.21 2.33
N ALA A 203 -27.72 -7.03 2.72
CA ALA A 203 -29.10 -6.65 2.47
C ALA A 203 -29.37 -6.67 0.95
N PRO A 204 -30.50 -7.25 0.51
CA PRO A 204 -30.84 -7.31 -0.91
C PRO A 204 -30.83 -5.91 -1.55
N ASN A 205 -30.22 -5.80 -2.72
CA ASN A 205 -30.12 -4.56 -3.52
C ASN A 205 -29.35 -3.40 -2.86
N VAL A 206 -28.60 -3.64 -1.77
CA VAL A 206 -27.72 -2.62 -1.18
C VAL A 206 -26.29 -2.81 -1.67
N ARG A 207 -25.67 -1.72 -2.15
CA ARG A 207 -24.26 -1.70 -2.52
C ARG A 207 -23.42 -1.27 -1.34
N TYR A 208 -22.42 -2.06 -1.06
CA TYR A 208 -21.51 -1.84 0.05
C TYR A 208 -20.07 -1.55 -0.38
N SER A 209 -19.73 -1.83 -1.64
CA SER A 209 -18.39 -1.58 -2.19
C SER A 209 -18.46 -1.27 -3.68
N ALA A 210 -17.43 -0.61 -4.20
CA ALA A 210 -17.22 -0.32 -5.60
C ALA A 210 -15.79 -0.71 -6.03
N PRO A 211 -15.63 -1.24 -7.25
CA PRO A 211 -14.32 -1.60 -7.78
C PRO A 211 -13.48 -0.35 -8.06
N SER A 212 -12.15 -0.50 -8.02
CA SER A 212 -11.20 0.54 -8.40
C SER A 212 -11.18 0.76 -9.91
N PRO A 213 -10.86 1.98 -10.36
CA PRO A 213 -10.43 2.21 -11.73
C PRO A 213 -9.02 1.64 -11.97
N PRO A 214 -8.51 1.61 -13.21
CA PRO A 214 -7.08 1.47 -13.45
C PRO A 214 -6.30 2.57 -12.72
N ILE A 215 -5.25 2.20 -12.01
CA ILE A 215 -4.42 3.12 -11.22
C ILE A 215 -2.98 3.01 -11.68
N SER A 216 -2.34 4.16 -11.85
CA SER A 216 -0.90 4.30 -12.07
C SER A 216 -0.39 5.36 -11.10
N GLN A 217 0.48 4.95 -10.18
CA GLN A 217 1.00 5.79 -9.12
C GLN A 217 2.53 5.86 -9.24
N ASN A 218 3.03 7.07 -9.46
CA ASN A 218 4.47 7.32 -9.47
C ASN A 218 5.08 7.01 -8.11
N VAL A 219 6.29 6.45 -8.15
CA VAL A 219 7.06 6.06 -6.98
C VAL A 219 8.03 7.18 -6.60
N THR A 220 8.00 7.59 -5.33
CA THR A 220 9.03 8.44 -4.74
C THR A 220 10.17 7.55 -4.26
N ILE A 221 11.38 7.78 -4.76
CA ILE A 221 12.59 7.04 -4.36
C ILE A 221 13.19 7.69 -3.11
N ALA A 222 13.18 6.94 -2.01
CA ALA A 222 13.60 7.37 -0.67
C ALA A 222 14.57 6.33 -0.05
N LEU A 223 15.54 5.87 -0.85
CA LEU A 223 16.50 4.83 -0.46
C LEU A 223 17.64 5.34 0.43
N GLU A 224 17.98 6.63 0.32
CA GLU A 224 19.06 7.28 1.08
C GLU A 224 18.51 8.12 2.25
N ASP A 225 17.36 8.77 2.06
CA ASP A 225 16.59 9.43 3.10
C ASP A 225 15.17 8.87 3.06
N PRO A 226 14.69 8.17 4.11
CA PRO A 226 13.37 7.54 4.10
C PRO A 226 12.22 8.55 4.10
N LEU A 227 12.48 9.85 4.28
CA LEU A 227 11.47 10.90 4.40
C LEU A 227 10.45 10.55 5.50
N THR A 228 10.96 10.12 6.65
CA THR A 228 10.17 9.75 7.83
C THR A 228 10.57 10.65 8.98
N VAL A 229 9.58 11.12 9.74
CA VAL A 229 9.79 11.87 10.98
C VAL A 229 9.26 11.02 12.11
N THR A 230 10.11 10.69 13.08
CA THR A 230 9.71 10.06 14.33
C THR A 230 9.54 11.13 15.41
N TYR A 231 8.34 11.21 15.99
CA TYR A 231 8.01 12.13 17.09
C TYR A 231 8.08 11.35 18.41
N PRO A 232 8.60 11.94 19.50
CA PRO A 232 9.55 11.26 20.37
C PRO A 232 8.97 10.10 21.19
N ASN A 233 9.80 9.06 21.33
CA ASN A 233 9.86 8.08 22.43
C ASN A 233 8.57 7.93 23.25
N GLY A 234 7.55 7.26 22.69
CA GLY A 234 6.47 6.67 23.48
C GLY A 234 5.71 7.63 24.41
N ALA A 235 5.68 8.94 24.11
CA ALA A 235 4.88 9.87 24.88
C ALA A 235 3.41 9.69 24.50
N SER A 236 2.70 8.96 25.36
CA SER A 236 1.24 8.96 25.43
C SER A 236 0.69 10.38 25.24
N ALA A 237 -0.13 10.56 24.20
CA ALA A 237 -1.02 11.70 24.13
C ALA A 237 -1.91 11.65 25.38
N ARG A 238 -1.84 12.70 26.21
CA ARG A 238 -2.82 12.93 27.27
C ARG A 238 -4.10 13.47 26.66
#